data_AF-A0AAV2TF74-F1
#
_entry.id   AF-A0AAV2TF74-F1
#
_cell.length_a   1.000
_cell.length_b   1.000
_cell.length_c   1.000
_cell.angle_alpha   90.00
_cell.angle_beta   90.00
_cell.angle_gamma   90.00
#
_symmetry.space_group_name_H-M   'P 1'
#
loop_
_entity.id
_entity.type
_entity.pdbx_description
1 polymer ?
#
loop_
_entity_poly.entity_id
_entity_poly.type
_entity_poly.pdbx_seq_one_letter_code
_entity_poly.pdbx_strand_id
1 'polypeptide(L)'
;MAWKNAMNPKLRSNGLEAISIKDVSPEITRFNLIGIVIHKLPVKRFLKRDDLQTGGKRQSQAVLGFTLRDSLNDYINGSLWGTCTNVNSIASGFSIGDCVMVIGAKAKEKVAGSYESTFLAQTTSGYHLILSDVSGSITHFDFPDKSFTACLKSALVRPADKHLPLCGIIQREQRQPRGFTKDKKWMSECFTFFAAVADIGTPKTVILNRSRRLSGPQPNESKQDPECSTTVSYSESSEDVAELLQRCELTLFDETCVEFPMVLWNEDWIHIAISTFIPHVTTLSVVDCPVRFDNYRRGVVAVPNSRTLIIVAPECAEANRLSQYAKHLASRMGKGFECDISQVTKTGEYKFTQPIPLPFKSAPTEIYRVPLNSIHTIATIRDLKAGKVVGGYGITFALFTKMDLDHENMRSLVTLHCNSCQRRMTPCDPPADYDVPAPGKPAVTTASILHAMCTTNACPFSCQRFPWTDELHVQLDYGTMVNISDHTGTYRRTLLANEAMKNLVGIEVKDFITLSCEERARIKWQICLHRFKIYFWTEQTSFNNPTPLITIIACEKPNAFEVTNSLKGEAAERY
;
A
#
# COMPACT_ATOMS: atom_id res chain seq x y z
N MET A 1 -1.40 -14.14 36.10
CA MET A 1 -2.76 -14.15 35.53
C MET A 1 -3.63 -13.21 36.35
N ALA A 2 -3.80 -11.95 35.92
CA ALA A 2 -4.45 -10.93 36.74
C ALA A 2 -5.94 -11.23 37.03
N TRP A 3 -6.65 -11.92 36.13
CA TRP A 3 -8.09 -12.18 36.28
C TRP A 3 -8.44 -13.31 37.26
N LYS A 4 -7.58 -14.33 37.43
CA LYS A 4 -7.75 -15.36 38.47
C LYS A 4 -7.66 -14.78 39.89
N ASN A 5 -6.86 -13.72 40.05
CA ASN A 5 -6.72 -12.95 41.29
C ASN A 5 -7.78 -11.84 41.43
N ALA A 6 -8.33 -11.35 40.31
CA ALA A 6 -9.35 -10.30 40.26
C ALA A 6 -10.80 -10.82 40.23
N MET A 7 -11.01 -12.15 40.19
CA MET A 7 -12.34 -12.72 40.27
C MET A 7 -12.95 -12.39 41.63
N ASN A 8 -13.98 -11.52 41.62
CA ASN A 8 -14.74 -11.16 42.79
C ASN A 8 -15.20 -12.45 43.51
N PRO A 9 -15.02 -12.61 44.83
CA PRO A 9 -15.49 -13.78 45.57
C PRO A 9 -16.99 -14.08 45.31
N LYS A 10 -17.78 -13.07 44.97
CA LYS A 10 -19.20 -13.17 44.58
C LYS A 10 -19.46 -13.88 43.23
N LEU A 11 -18.50 -13.88 42.30
CA LEU A 11 -18.60 -14.62 41.03
C LEU A 11 -18.32 -16.11 41.24
N ARG A 12 -17.42 -16.44 42.17
CA ARG A 12 -17.15 -17.84 42.58
C ARG A 12 -18.37 -18.48 43.27
N SER A 13 -19.14 -17.71 44.05
CA SER A 13 -20.36 -18.21 44.70
C SER A 13 -21.54 -18.44 43.75
N ASN A 14 -21.53 -17.86 42.54
CA ASN A 14 -22.62 -17.97 41.56
C ASN A 14 -22.38 -19.04 40.46
N GLY A 15 -21.35 -19.88 40.59
CA GLY A 15 -21.05 -20.94 39.60
C GLY A 15 -20.56 -20.42 38.25
N LEU A 16 -20.13 -19.16 38.17
CA LEU A 16 -19.64 -18.48 36.97
C LEU A 16 -18.12 -18.54 36.88
N GLU A 17 -17.53 -19.72 37.12
CA GLU A 17 -16.08 -19.89 36.99
C GLU A 17 -15.66 -19.78 35.52
N ALA A 18 -14.61 -19.01 35.25
CA ALA A 18 -14.06 -18.80 33.91
C ALA A 18 -12.74 -19.56 33.80
N ILE A 19 -12.43 -20.04 32.60
CA ILE A 19 -11.17 -20.73 32.28
C ILE A 19 -10.26 -19.81 31.45
N SER A 20 -8.97 -20.13 31.35
CA SER A 20 -8.07 -19.42 30.43
C SER A 20 -8.26 -19.93 29.00
N ILE A 21 -7.98 -19.09 28.01
CA ILE A 21 -7.95 -19.48 26.60
C ILE A 21 -6.98 -20.65 26.35
N LYS A 22 -5.89 -20.73 27.12
CA LYS A 22 -4.92 -21.85 27.08
C LYS A 22 -5.51 -23.19 27.54
N ASP A 23 -6.47 -23.14 28.45
CA ASP A 23 -7.07 -24.31 29.09
C ASP A 23 -8.32 -24.79 28.31
N VAL A 24 -8.64 -24.17 27.17
CA VAL A 24 -9.78 -24.55 26.33
C VAL A 24 -9.54 -25.91 25.71
N SER A 25 -10.50 -26.82 25.90
CA SER A 25 -10.51 -28.18 25.34
C SER A 25 -11.92 -28.53 24.85
N PRO A 26 -12.07 -29.34 23.78
CA PRO A 26 -13.37 -29.81 23.30
C PRO A 26 -14.07 -30.76 24.28
N GLU A 27 -13.34 -31.34 25.25
CA GLU A 27 -13.90 -32.21 26.29
C GLU A 27 -14.79 -31.44 27.27
N ILE A 28 -14.57 -30.13 27.39
CA ILE A 28 -15.36 -29.26 28.27
C ILE A 28 -16.64 -28.87 27.56
N THR A 29 -17.77 -29.44 28.02
CA THR A 29 -19.07 -29.31 27.34
C THR A 29 -19.59 -27.87 27.24
N ARG A 30 -19.38 -27.06 28.29
CA ARG A 30 -19.65 -25.61 28.34
C ARG A 30 -18.72 -24.95 29.34
N PHE A 31 -18.20 -23.78 28.98
CA PHE A 31 -17.33 -23.00 29.86
C PHE A 31 -17.52 -21.50 29.66
N ASN A 32 -17.00 -20.72 30.61
CA ASN A 32 -17.01 -19.27 30.53
C ASN A 32 -15.58 -18.77 30.26
N LEU A 33 -15.46 -17.67 29.52
CA LEU A 33 -14.19 -16.99 29.29
C LEU A 33 -14.34 -15.51 29.64
N ILE A 34 -13.25 -14.91 30.14
CA ILE A 34 -13.17 -13.48 30.36
C ILE A 34 -12.00 -12.96 29.55
N GLY A 35 -12.23 -11.92 28.76
CA GLY A 35 -11.18 -11.33 27.94
C GLY A 35 -11.61 -10.04 27.28
N ILE A 36 -10.67 -9.42 26.59
CA ILE A 36 -10.91 -8.22 25.79
C ILE A 36 -11.22 -8.57 24.34
N VAL A 37 -12.18 -7.88 23.75
CA VAL A 37 -12.52 -8.01 22.34
C VAL A 37 -11.50 -7.24 21.51
N ILE A 38 -10.63 -7.94 20.78
CA ILE A 38 -9.63 -7.32 19.89
C ILE A 38 -10.09 -7.22 18.43
N HIS A 39 -11.16 -7.94 18.07
CA HIS A 39 -11.73 -7.91 16.74
C HIS A 39 -13.22 -8.26 16.79
N LYS A 40 -14.00 -7.60 15.94
CA LYS A 40 -15.45 -7.80 15.82
C LYS A 40 -15.84 -7.69 14.35
N LEU A 41 -16.61 -8.66 13.88
CA LEU A 41 -17.11 -8.72 12.51
C LEU A 41 -18.54 -8.19 12.43
N PRO A 42 -18.96 -7.59 11.30
CA PRO A 42 -20.35 -7.20 11.10
C PRO A 42 -21.30 -8.40 11.22
N VAL A 43 -22.48 -8.15 11.79
CA VAL A 43 -23.52 -9.18 11.92
C VAL A 43 -23.98 -9.63 10.54
N LYS A 44 -23.80 -10.92 10.24
CA LYS A 44 -24.24 -11.52 8.97
C LYS A 44 -25.63 -12.12 9.15
N ARG A 45 -26.59 -11.67 8.34
CA ARG A 45 -27.99 -12.17 8.35
C ARG A 45 -28.18 -13.20 7.24
N PHE A 46 -28.94 -14.25 7.52
CA PHE A 46 -29.34 -15.25 6.54
C PHE A 46 -30.73 -15.81 6.87
N LEU A 47 -31.41 -16.37 5.87
CA LEU A 47 -32.70 -17.02 6.05
C LEU A 47 -32.46 -18.52 6.19
N LYS A 48 -32.99 -19.10 7.27
CA LYS A 48 -33.07 -20.55 7.37
C LYS A 48 -34.25 -21.01 6.51
N ARG A 49 -33.99 -21.86 5.52
CA ARG A 49 -35.04 -22.51 4.74
C ARG A 49 -35.52 -23.69 5.59
N ASP A 50 -36.61 -23.49 6.33
CA ASP A 50 -37.31 -24.63 6.92
C ASP A 50 -37.97 -25.43 5.79
N ASP A 51 -37.97 -26.75 5.91
CA ASP A 51 -38.45 -27.68 4.89
C ASP A 51 -39.85 -27.28 4.41
N LEU A 52 -40.06 -27.30 3.10
CA LEU A 52 -41.27 -26.88 2.37
C LEU A 52 -42.58 -27.60 2.78
N GLN A 53 -42.58 -28.40 3.84
CA GLN A 53 -43.73 -29.22 4.26
C GLN A 53 -44.48 -28.66 5.47
N THR A 54 -43.94 -27.68 6.19
CA THR A 54 -44.68 -26.99 7.25
C THR A 54 -44.66 -25.51 6.93
N GLY A 55 -45.82 -24.85 6.84
CA GLY A 55 -45.98 -23.42 6.56
C GLY A 55 -45.41 -22.50 7.66
N GLY A 56 -44.20 -22.78 8.14
CA GLY A 56 -43.49 -22.07 9.19
C GLY A 56 -43.02 -20.69 8.73
N LYS A 57 -43.17 -19.72 9.62
CA LYS A 57 -42.65 -18.36 9.44
C LYS A 57 -41.16 -18.42 9.10
N ARG A 58 -40.73 -17.78 8.01
CA ARG A 58 -39.32 -17.57 7.66
C ARG A 58 -38.57 -16.95 8.85
N GLN A 59 -37.79 -17.74 9.59
CA GLN A 59 -37.01 -17.22 10.70
C GLN A 59 -35.68 -16.65 10.17
N SER A 60 -35.46 -15.36 10.40
CA SER A 60 -34.18 -14.71 10.10
C SER A 60 -33.17 -15.12 11.16
N GLN A 61 -32.10 -15.79 10.74
CA GLN A 61 -30.96 -16.11 11.59
C GLN A 61 -29.83 -15.13 11.33
N ALA A 62 -28.95 -15.00 12.32
CA ALA A 62 -27.77 -14.18 12.20
C ALA A 62 -26.56 -14.85 12.88
N VAL A 63 -25.38 -14.44 12.44
CA VAL A 63 -24.11 -14.82 13.07
C VAL A 63 -23.26 -13.58 13.32
N LEU A 64 -22.72 -13.50 14.53
CA LEU A 64 -21.72 -12.51 14.94
C LEU A 64 -20.38 -13.21 15.14
N GLY A 65 -19.33 -12.72 14.50
CA GLY A 65 -17.96 -13.20 14.71
C GLY A 65 -17.14 -12.19 15.52
N PHE A 66 -16.28 -12.69 16.41
CA PHE A 66 -15.38 -11.84 17.21
C PHE A 66 -14.10 -12.59 17.56
N THR A 67 -13.08 -11.87 18.03
CA THR A 67 -11.84 -12.43 18.55
C THR A 67 -11.60 -11.90 19.95
N LEU A 68 -11.42 -12.82 20.90
CA LEU A 68 -11.24 -12.55 22.32
C LEU A 68 -9.77 -12.80 22.71
N ARG A 69 -9.23 -11.96 23.59
CA ARG A 69 -7.87 -12.08 24.16
C ARG A 69 -7.94 -12.06 25.68
N ASP A 70 -7.33 -13.03 26.36
CA ASP A 70 -7.26 -13.06 27.84
C ASP A 70 -5.85 -12.74 28.37
N SER A 71 -4.82 -12.88 27.52
CA SER A 71 -3.41 -12.74 27.87
C SER A 71 -2.62 -12.07 26.75
N LEU A 72 -1.35 -11.73 27.00
CA LEU A 72 -0.47 -11.16 25.98
C LEU A 72 -0.24 -12.09 24.79
N ASN A 73 -0.37 -13.40 24.97
CA ASN A 73 -0.05 -14.38 23.93
C ASN A 73 -1.26 -15.20 23.48
N ASP A 74 -2.37 -15.16 24.22
CA ASP A 74 -3.48 -16.09 24.02
C ASP A 74 -4.74 -15.34 23.57
N TYR A 75 -5.22 -15.70 22.39
CA TYR A 75 -6.44 -15.17 21.80
C TYR A 75 -7.13 -16.23 20.94
N ILE A 76 -8.44 -16.11 20.79
CA ILE A 76 -9.33 -17.12 20.20
C ILE A 76 -10.46 -16.46 19.41
N ASN A 77 -10.86 -17.09 18.30
CA ASN A 77 -12.03 -16.66 17.54
C ASN A 77 -13.30 -17.25 18.14
N GLY A 78 -14.40 -16.51 18.05
CA GLY A 78 -15.72 -16.95 18.46
C GLY A 78 -16.80 -16.57 17.45
N SER A 79 -17.86 -17.38 17.43
CA SER A 79 -19.07 -17.11 16.65
C SER A 79 -20.32 -17.34 17.50
N LEU A 80 -21.19 -16.34 17.56
CA LEU A 80 -22.50 -16.41 18.17
C LEU A 80 -23.56 -16.59 17.07
N TRP A 81 -24.33 -17.68 17.18
CA TRP A 81 -25.39 -18.05 16.24
C TRP A 81 -26.75 -17.95 16.92
N GLY A 82 -27.74 -17.41 16.21
CA GLY A 82 -29.09 -17.37 16.74
C GLY A 82 -30.07 -16.54 15.93
N THR A 83 -31.17 -16.15 16.57
CA THR A 83 -32.14 -15.22 16.00
C THR A 83 -31.53 -13.84 15.70
N CYS A 84 -31.99 -13.25 14.59
CA CYS A 84 -31.57 -11.93 14.12
C CYS A 84 -31.64 -10.83 15.19
N THR A 85 -32.70 -10.85 16.01
CA THR A 85 -32.97 -9.89 17.09
C THR A 85 -31.99 -10.05 18.25
N ASN A 86 -31.79 -11.28 18.74
CA ASN A 86 -30.90 -11.54 19.86
C ASN A 86 -29.43 -11.25 19.50
N VAL A 87 -28.99 -11.72 18.34
CA VAL A 87 -27.61 -11.49 17.88
C VAL A 87 -27.33 -9.99 17.72
N ASN A 88 -28.27 -9.22 17.17
CA ASN A 88 -28.14 -7.76 17.10
C ASN A 88 -28.06 -7.11 18.49
N SER A 89 -28.93 -7.51 19.41
CA SER A 89 -28.95 -6.96 20.77
C SER A 89 -27.62 -7.20 21.49
N ILE A 90 -27.09 -8.42 21.41
CA ILE A 90 -25.78 -8.75 21.98
C ILE A 90 -24.65 -8.01 21.24
N ALA A 91 -24.70 -7.94 19.91
CA ALA A 91 -23.69 -7.22 19.13
C ALA A 91 -23.64 -5.72 19.44
N SER A 92 -24.76 -5.09 19.80
CA SER A 92 -24.81 -3.69 20.24
C SER A 92 -24.33 -3.46 21.67
N GLY A 93 -24.22 -4.53 22.48
CA GLY A 93 -23.86 -4.45 23.90
C GLY A 93 -22.35 -4.34 24.18
N PHE A 94 -21.49 -4.49 23.17
CA PHE A 94 -20.04 -4.36 23.32
C PHE A 94 -19.37 -3.91 22.02
N SER A 95 -18.22 -3.25 22.15
CA SER A 95 -17.39 -2.75 21.05
C SER A 95 -15.99 -3.38 21.08
N ILE A 96 -15.20 -3.15 20.04
CA ILE A 96 -13.78 -3.53 20.04
C ILE A 96 -13.07 -2.71 21.11
N GLY A 97 -12.29 -3.38 21.96
CA GLY A 97 -11.64 -2.80 23.13
C GLY A 97 -12.44 -2.97 24.43
N ASP A 98 -13.66 -3.50 24.39
CA ASP A 98 -14.42 -3.79 25.61
C ASP A 98 -14.01 -5.12 26.20
N CYS A 99 -14.08 -5.18 27.53
CA CYS A 99 -13.83 -6.38 28.29
C CYS A 99 -15.16 -7.09 28.51
N VAL A 100 -15.20 -8.38 28.15
CA VAL A 100 -16.44 -9.15 28.13
C VAL A 100 -16.25 -10.48 28.84
N MET A 101 -17.34 -10.93 29.46
CA MET A 101 -17.50 -12.30 29.90
C MET A 101 -18.36 -13.05 28.87
N VAL A 102 -17.76 -14.07 28.28
CA VAL A 102 -18.43 -15.00 27.37
C VAL A 102 -18.92 -16.18 28.20
N ILE A 103 -20.23 -16.35 28.29
CA ILE A 103 -20.89 -17.36 29.13
C ILE A 103 -21.37 -18.52 28.26
N GLY A 104 -21.12 -19.76 28.69
CA GLY A 104 -21.68 -20.96 28.06
C GLY A 104 -21.15 -21.29 26.67
N ALA A 105 -19.89 -20.94 26.38
CA ALA A 105 -19.23 -21.24 25.12
C ALA A 105 -18.89 -22.73 25.00
N LYS A 106 -18.86 -23.22 23.75
CA LYS A 106 -18.34 -24.55 23.39
C LYS A 106 -17.11 -24.41 22.51
N ALA A 107 -16.14 -25.31 22.66
CA ALA A 107 -14.97 -25.35 21.79
C ALA A 107 -15.21 -26.27 20.58
N LYS A 108 -14.83 -25.80 19.39
CA LYS A 108 -14.73 -26.59 18.17
C LYS A 108 -13.28 -26.53 17.68
N GLU A 109 -12.69 -27.66 17.33
CA GLU A 109 -11.35 -27.69 16.75
C GLU A 109 -11.32 -27.05 15.35
N LYS A 110 -10.28 -26.26 15.07
CA LYS A 110 -10.07 -25.63 13.77
C LYS A 110 -9.46 -26.64 12.81
N VAL A 111 -10.21 -26.99 11.78
CA VAL A 111 -9.73 -27.87 10.71
C VAL A 111 -9.03 -27.04 9.63
N ALA A 112 -7.86 -27.49 9.16
CA ALA A 112 -7.16 -26.83 8.06
C ALA A 112 -8.03 -26.82 6.79
N GLY A 113 -8.11 -25.67 6.12
CA GLY A 113 -8.98 -25.48 4.95
C GLY A 113 -10.45 -25.19 5.29
N SER A 114 -10.84 -25.19 6.57
CA SER A 114 -12.14 -24.69 7.00
C SER A 114 -12.29 -23.18 6.76
N TYR A 115 -13.52 -22.68 6.87
CA TYR A 115 -13.79 -21.26 6.76
C TYR A 115 -13.03 -20.45 7.82
N GLU A 116 -12.96 -20.97 9.05
CA GLU A 116 -12.30 -20.34 10.19
C GLU A 116 -10.78 -20.25 10.03
N SER A 117 -10.14 -21.23 9.37
CA SER A 117 -8.69 -21.19 9.12
C SER A 117 -8.31 -20.32 7.92
N THR A 118 -9.22 -20.18 6.94
CA THR A 118 -8.93 -19.50 5.67
C THR A 118 -9.34 -18.03 5.66
N PHE A 119 -10.47 -17.68 6.28
CA PHE A 119 -11.12 -16.37 6.12
C PHE A 119 -11.23 -15.55 7.41
N LEU A 120 -10.89 -16.12 8.58
CA LEU A 120 -10.85 -15.39 9.85
C LEU A 120 -9.40 -15.08 10.25
N ALA A 121 -9.25 -14.18 11.22
CA ALA A 121 -7.97 -13.85 11.80
C ALA A 121 -7.27 -15.12 12.33
N GLN A 122 -5.98 -15.26 12.03
CA GLN A 122 -5.18 -16.35 12.60
C GLN A 122 -5.04 -16.11 14.10
N THR A 123 -5.26 -17.16 14.90
CA THR A 123 -5.19 -17.07 16.37
C THR A 123 -4.23 -18.09 16.95
N THR A 124 -3.75 -17.84 18.17
CA THR A 124 -2.88 -18.79 18.88
C THR A 124 -3.63 -20.03 19.35
N SER A 125 -4.93 -19.93 19.66
CA SER A 125 -5.75 -21.11 19.95
C SER A 125 -6.08 -21.90 18.67
N GLY A 126 -5.90 -23.22 18.74
CA GLY A 126 -6.35 -24.20 17.74
C GLY A 126 -7.87 -24.46 17.77
N TYR A 127 -8.60 -23.82 18.69
CA TYR A 127 -10.04 -23.95 18.84
C TYR A 127 -10.78 -22.69 18.39
N HIS A 128 -12.07 -22.85 18.11
CA HIS A 128 -13.02 -21.81 17.77
C HIS A 128 -14.21 -21.90 18.71
N LEU A 129 -14.62 -20.78 19.30
CA LEU A 129 -15.73 -20.72 20.23
C LEU A 129 -17.06 -20.69 19.49
N ILE A 130 -18.00 -21.53 19.92
CA ILE A 130 -19.37 -21.55 19.42
C ILE A 130 -20.32 -21.20 20.55
N LEU A 131 -21.13 -20.19 20.31
CA LEU A 131 -22.22 -19.76 21.17
C LEU A 131 -23.53 -19.89 20.41
N SER A 132 -24.58 -20.32 21.10
CA SER A 132 -25.96 -20.33 20.60
C SER A 132 -26.81 -19.38 21.43
N ASP A 133 -27.79 -18.73 20.81
CA ASP A 133 -28.75 -17.84 21.49
C ASP A 133 -29.44 -18.43 22.74
N VAL A 134 -29.68 -19.75 22.78
CA VAL A 134 -30.33 -20.40 23.92
C VAL A 134 -29.41 -20.57 25.13
N SER A 135 -28.09 -20.65 24.93
CA SER A 135 -27.16 -21.07 26.00
C SER A 135 -25.89 -20.25 26.12
N GLY A 136 -25.72 -19.27 25.23
CA GLY A 136 -24.53 -18.44 25.14
C GLY A 136 -24.93 -16.98 25.30
N SER A 137 -24.21 -16.28 26.16
CA SER A 137 -24.38 -14.83 26.34
C SER A 137 -23.02 -14.15 26.40
N ILE A 138 -22.97 -12.89 25.98
CA ILE A 138 -21.77 -12.05 26.09
C ILE A 138 -22.20 -10.82 26.87
N THR A 139 -21.60 -10.61 28.02
CA THR A 139 -21.91 -9.50 28.92
C THR A 139 -20.66 -8.68 29.19
N HIS A 140 -20.80 -7.36 29.35
CA HIS A 140 -19.68 -6.51 29.74
C HIS A 140 -19.09 -6.98 31.08
N PHE A 141 -17.76 -6.90 31.20
CA PHE A 141 -17.02 -7.29 32.39
C PHE A 141 -15.97 -6.23 32.70
N ASP A 142 -16.12 -5.57 33.85
CA ASP A 142 -15.14 -4.59 34.32
C ASP A 142 -13.95 -5.28 34.98
N PHE A 143 -12.78 -5.21 34.36
CA PHE A 143 -11.55 -5.58 35.06
C PHE A 143 -11.20 -4.52 36.11
N PRO A 144 -10.88 -4.93 37.35
CA PRO A 144 -10.46 -3.98 38.37
C PRO A 144 -9.11 -3.34 38.05
N ASP A 145 -8.26 -4.02 37.28
CA ASP A 145 -6.97 -3.50 36.84
C ASP A 145 -7.04 -2.88 35.44
N LYS A 146 -7.12 -1.54 35.42
CA LYS A 146 -7.12 -0.74 34.19
C LYS A 146 -5.78 -0.80 33.45
N SER A 147 -4.66 -0.96 34.17
CA SER A 147 -3.32 -1.02 33.57
C SER A 147 -3.12 -2.32 32.80
N PHE A 148 -3.58 -3.43 33.37
CA PHE A 148 -3.61 -4.73 32.70
C PHE A 148 -4.49 -4.69 31.44
N THR A 149 -5.66 -4.06 31.54
CA THR A 149 -6.57 -3.89 30.40
C THR A 149 -5.94 -3.06 29.28
N ALA A 150 -5.26 -1.97 29.62
CA ALA A 150 -4.53 -1.14 28.65
C ALA A 150 -3.43 -1.96 27.94
N CYS A 151 -2.65 -2.74 28.69
CA CYS A 151 -1.61 -3.60 28.14
C CYS A 151 -2.18 -4.66 27.17
N LEU A 152 -3.33 -5.27 27.49
CA LEU A 152 -3.97 -6.21 26.56
C LEU A 152 -4.49 -5.55 25.27
N LYS A 153 -4.93 -4.29 25.34
CA LYS A 153 -5.37 -3.48 24.18
C LYS A 153 -4.23 -3.19 23.22
N SER A 154 -3.08 -2.79 23.76
CA SER A 154 -1.92 -2.29 23.00
C SER A 154 -0.91 -3.40 22.67
N ALA A 155 -1.01 -4.59 23.27
CA ALA A 155 -0.06 -5.65 23.01
C ALA A 155 -0.13 -6.16 21.57
N LEU A 156 1.03 -6.40 20.97
CA LEU A 156 1.14 -6.91 19.61
C LEU A 156 0.58 -8.33 19.47
N VAL A 157 0.07 -8.63 18.27
CA VAL A 157 -0.40 -9.97 17.87
C VAL A 157 0.68 -10.73 17.09
N ARG A 158 1.51 -9.99 16.33
CA ARG A 158 2.70 -10.48 15.64
C ARG A 158 3.93 -9.74 16.19
N PRO A 159 5.11 -10.37 16.27
CA PRO A 159 6.30 -9.65 16.70
C PRO A 159 6.68 -8.54 15.69
N ALA A 160 7.40 -7.52 16.18
CA ALA A 160 7.70 -6.33 15.40
C ALA A 160 8.53 -6.61 14.12
N ASP A 161 9.38 -7.65 14.13
CA ASP A 161 10.20 -8.09 12.98
C ASP A 161 9.38 -8.55 11.77
N LYS A 162 8.11 -8.94 11.97
CA LYS A 162 7.20 -9.35 10.89
C LYS A 162 6.51 -8.16 10.20
N HIS A 163 6.69 -6.95 10.71
CA HIS A 163 6.07 -5.76 10.14
C HIS A 163 6.97 -5.20 9.04
N LEU A 164 6.45 -5.20 7.81
CA LEU A 164 7.16 -4.68 6.65
C LEU A 164 7.00 -3.16 6.55
N PRO A 165 8.02 -2.44 6.07
CA PRO A 165 7.86 -1.03 5.72
C PRO A 165 6.87 -0.88 4.56
N LEU A 166 6.11 0.22 4.55
CA LEU A 166 5.08 0.48 3.54
C LEU A 166 5.67 0.52 2.12
N CYS A 167 6.87 1.07 1.94
CA CYS A 167 7.55 1.07 0.63
C CYS A 167 7.83 -0.36 0.12
N GLY A 168 8.15 -1.29 1.03
CA GLY A 168 8.42 -2.68 0.69
C GLY A 168 7.15 -3.41 0.22
N ILE A 169 6.02 -3.09 0.83
CA ILE A 169 4.69 -3.60 0.40
C ILE A 169 4.37 -3.10 -1.00
N ILE A 170 4.53 -1.79 -1.23
CA ILE A 170 4.28 -1.18 -2.54
C ILE A 170 5.12 -1.85 -3.63
N GLN A 171 6.41 -2.09 -3.37
CA GLN A 171 7.30 -2.75 -4.31
C GLN A 171 6.89 -4.19 -4.62
N ARG A 172 6.44 -4.97 -3.63
CA ARG A 172 5.99 -6.35 -3.83
C ARG A 172 4.73 -6.42 -4.68
N GLU A 173 3.73 -5.61 -4.35
CA GLU A 173 2.48 -5.53 -5.12
C GLU A 173 2.70 -5.04 -6.56
N GLN A 174 3.68 -4.16 -6.78
CA GLN A 174 4.03 -3.69 -8.13
C GLN A 174 4.79 -4.74 -8.95
N ARG A 175 5.57 -5.63 -8.31
CA ARG A 175 6.37 -6.67 -8.98
C ARG A 175 5.59 -7.89 -9.41
N GLN A 176 4.39 -8.12 -8.89
CA GLN A 176 3.61 -9.31 -9.26
C GLN A 176 3.21 -9.28 -10.76
N PRO A 177 3.60 -10.28 -11.58
CA PRO A 177 3.24 -10.35 -12.98
C PRO A 177 1.74 -10.59 -13.12
N ARG A 178 1.02 -9.60 -13.67
CA ARG A 178 -0.44 -9.67 -13.87
C ARG A 178 -0.79 -10.39 -15.18
N GLY A 179 -0.33 -11.62 -15.31
CA GLY A 179 -0.72 -12.50 -16.41
C GLY A 179 -2.13 -13.05 -16.21
N PHE A 180 -2.98 -12.98 -17.24
CA PHE A 180 -4.26 -13.68 -17.31
C PHE A 180 -4.01 -15.20 -17.36
N THR A 181 -3.87 -15.85 -16.21
CA THR A 181 -4.10 -17.30 -16.11
C THR A 181 -5.52 -17.49 -15.58
N LYS A 182 -6.40 -18.11 -16.39
CA LYS A 182 -7.82 -18.34 -16.08
C LYS A 182 -8.07 -19.13 -14.79
N ASP A 183 -7.04 -19.73 -14.19
CA ASP A 183 -7.18 -20.68 -13.08
C ASP A 183 -6.68 -20.21 -11.70
N LYS A 184 -6.18 -18.97 -11.54
CA LYS A 184 -5.81 -18.47 -10.21
C LYS A 184 -6.93 -17.65 -9.57
N LYS A 185 -7.70 -18.33 -8.71
CA LYS A 185 -8.65 -17.73 -7.76
C LYS A 185 -7.95 -16.60 -7.00
N TRP A 186 -8.43 -15.37 -7.17
CA TRP A 186 -7.85 -14.13 -6.64
C TRP A 186 -7.71 -14.17 -5.11
N MET A 187 -6.53 -14.52 -4.59
CA MET A 187 -6.16 -14.25 -3.21
C MET A 187 -5.14 -13.13 -3.20
N SER A 188 -5.59 -11.91 -2.90
CA SER A 188 -4.69 -10.78 -2.65
C SER A 188 -3.71 -11.13 -1.54
N GLU A 189 -2.43 -10.85 -1.76
CA GLU A 189 -1.37 -11.08 -0.79
C GLU A 189 -1.68 -10.29 0.49
N CYS A 190 -1.32 -10.89 1.62
CA CYS A 190 -1.58 -10.37 2.94
C CYS A 190 -0.31 -9.78 3.51
N PHE A 191 -0.38 -8.56 4.04
CA PHE A 191 0.78 -7.89 4.62
C PHE A 191 0.50 -7.48 6.07
N THR A 192 1.58 -7.53 6.86
CA THR A 192 1.61 -7.02 8.23
C THR A 192 2.57 -5.83 8.27
N PHE A 193 2.14 -4.69 8.84
CA PHE A 193 2.92 -3.44 8.81
C PHE A 193 2.52 -2.47 9.94
N PHE A 194 3.47 -1.60 10.29
CA PHE A 194 3.21 -0.44 11.14
C PHE A 194 2.90 0.77 10.27
N ALA A 195 1.98 1.62 10.74
CA ALA A 195 1.68 2.88 10.07
C ALA A 195 1.19 3.93 11.06
N ALA A 196 1.57 5.19 10.87
CA ALA A 196 0.96 6.34 11.53
C ALA A 196 -0.23 6.83 10.70
N VAL A 197 -1.27 7.32 11.37
CA VAL A 197 -2.43 7.93 10.71
C VAL A 197 -2.07 9.36 10.29
N ALA A 198 -2.09 9.68 9.00
CA ALA A 198 -1.91 11.04 8.49
C ALA A 198 -3.24 11.80 8.38
N ASP A 199 -4.29 11.15 7.89
CA ASP A 199 -5.60 11.77 7.70
C ASP A 199 -6.72 10.72 7.80
N ILE A 200 -7.91 11.19 8.20
CA ILE A 200 -9.12 10.37 8.36
C ILE A 200 -10.21 10.98 7.47
N GLY A 201 -10.48 10.32 6.35
CA GLY A 201 -11.50 10.74 5.42
C GLY A 201 -12.91 10.64 5.99
N THR A 202 -13.79 11.51 5.52
CA THR A 202 -15.19 11.50 5.94
C THR A 202 -15.90 10.19 5.54
N PRO A 203 -16.65 9.54 6.45
CA PRO A 203 -17.41 8.34 6.12
C PRO A 203 -18.44 8.61 5.03
N LYS A 204 -18.51 7.70 4.06
CA LYS A 204 -19.44 7.75 2.93
C LYS A 204 -20.34 6.54 2.98
N THR A 205 -21.64 6.76 2.80
CA THR A 205 -22.60 5.67 2.64
C THR A 205 -22.59 5.17 1.20
N VAL A 206 -22.51 3.86 1.03
CA VAL A 206 -22.51 3.16 -0.26
C VAL A 206 -23.72 2.24 -0.29
N ILE A 207 -24.50 2.32 -1.36
CA ILE A 207 -25.64 1.45 -1.60
C ILE A 207 -25.17 0.26 -2.43
N LEU A 208 -25.30 -0.95 -1.91
CA LEU A 208 -25.04 -2.18 -2.64
C LEU A 208 -26.37 -2.81 -3.09
N ASN A 209 -26.57 -2.82 -4.40
CA ASN A 209 -27.66 -3.57 -5.02
C ASN A 209 -27.21 -5.02 -5.21
N ARG A 210 -27.51 -5.88 -4.24
CA ARG A 210 -27.27 -7.32 -4.37
C ARG A 210 -28.56 -7.99 -4.86
N SER A 211 -28.61 -8.33 -6.15
CA SER A 211 -29.59 -9.30 -6.64
C SER A 211 -29.25 -10.66 -6.03
N ARG A 212 -30.08 -11.15 -5.09
CA ARG A 212 -29.88 -12.46 -4.47
C ARG A 212 -30.20 -13.53 -5.52
N ARG A 213 -29.18 -14.09 -6.17
CA ARG A 213 -29.35 -15.38 -6.85
C ARG A 213 -29.59 -16.44 -5.77
N LEU A 214 -30.84 -16.90 -5.67
CA LEU A 214 -31.15 -18.17 -5.01
C LEU A 214 -30.34 -19.24 -5.75
N SER A 215 -29.34 -19.82 -5.09
CA SER A 215 -28.67 -21.02 -5.61
C SER A 215 -29.67 -22.17 -5.58
N GLY A 216 -30.35 -22.39 -6.72
CA GLY A 216 -31.03 -23.65 -7.01
C GLY A 216 -30.00 -24.75 -7.26
N PRO A 217 -30.34 -26.03 -7.00
CA PRO A 217 -29.45 -27.14 -7.34
C PRO A 217 -29.29 -27.21 -8.86
N GLN A 218 -28.06 -27.43 -9.34
CA GLN A 218 -27.85 -27.73 -10.77
C GLN A 218 -28.55 -29.06 -11.09
N PRO A 219 -29.42 -29.11 -12.12
CA PRO A 219 -29.89 -30.38 -12.63
C PRO A 219 -28.79 -31.03 -13.46
N ASN A 220 -28.53 -32.31 -13.17
CA ASN A 220 -27.69 -33.19 -13.95
C ASN A 220 -28.09 -33.22 -15.43
N GLU A 221 -27.09 -33.42 -16.29
CA GLU A 221 -27.22 -33.65 -17.73
C GLU A 221 -28.19 -34.81 -18.05
N SER A 222 -29.10 -34.62 -19.02
CA SER A 222 -29.20 -35.44 -20.25
C SER A 222 -30.53 -35.27 -21.02
N LYS A 223 -30.37 -35.10 -22.35
CA LYS A 223 -31.24 -35.47 -23.50
C LYS A 223 -32.63 -34.81 -23.72
N GLN A 224 -32.67 -34.10 -24.86
CA GLN A 224 -33.70 -34.05 -25.94
C GLN A 224 -35.18 -34.21 -25.59
N ASP A 225 -35.99 -33.17 -25.83
CA ASP A 225 -36.92 -33.09 -26.97
C ASP A 225 -37.55 -31.68 -27.07
N PRO A 226 -37.97 -31.20 -28.26
CA PRO A 226 -38.56 -29.87 -28.44
C PRO A 226 -40.06 -30.00 -28.69
N GLU A 227 -40.93 -29.69 -27.73
CA GLU A 227 -42.30 -29.26 -28.06
C GLU A 227 -43.07 -28.62 -26.91
N CYS A 228 -43.84 -27.61 -27.30
CA CYS A 228 -44.95 -26.98 -26.60
C CYS A 228 -44.65 -26.05 -25.41
N SER A 229 -44.60 -24.76 -25.77
CA SER A 229 -44.77 -23.58 -24.92
C SER A 229 -46.05 -23.62 -24.08
N THR A 230 -45.89 -23.60 -22.75
CA THR A 230 -46.88 -23.01 -21.84
C THR A 230 -46.13 -22.35 -20.68
N THR A 231 -45.78 -21.08 -20.86
CA THR A 231 -45.15 -20.23 -19.84
C THR A 231 -46.19 -19.89 -18.77
N VAL A 232 -46.22 -20.67 -17.68
CA VAL A 232 -46.85 -20.26 -16.44
C VAL A 232 -45.89 -19.30 -15.73
N SER A 233 -46.22 -18.01 -15.76
CA SER A 233 -45.48 -16.96 -15.08
C SER A 233 -45.66 -17.07 -13.57
N TYR A 234 -44.76 -17.78 -12.88
CA TYR A 234 -44.54 -17.54 -11.47
C TYR A 234 -43.80 -16.21 -11.32
N SER A 235 -44.49 -15.19 -10.82
CA SER A 235 -43.89 -13.94 -10.38
C SER A 235 -43.04 -14.23 -9.14
N GLU A 236 -41.77 -14.60 -9.32
CA GLU A 236 -40.79 -14.53 -8.25
C GLU A 236 -40.54 -13.04 -7.94
N SER A 237 -41.16 -12.55 -6.86
CA SER A 237 -40.81 -11.26 -6.29
C SER A 237 -39.40 -11.34 -5.70
N SER A 238 -38.40 -11.08 -6.54
CA SER A 238 -37.07 -10.68 -6.10
C SER A 238 -37.23 -9.37 -5.34
N GLU A 239 -37.35 -9.43 -4.02
CA GLU A 239 -37.15 -8.24 -3.19
C GLU A 239 -35.69 -7.82 -3.35
N ASP A 240 -35.46 -6.82 -4.22
CA ASP A 240 -34.18 -6.12 -4.35
C ASP A 240 -33.91 -5.35 -3.05
N VAL A 241 -33.37 -6.03 -2.05
CA VAL A 241 -32.95 -5.41 -0.79
C VAL A 241 -31.61 -4.72 -1.03
N ALA A 242 -31.65 -3.40 -1.22
CA ALA A 242 -30.47 -2.55 -1.22
C ALA A 242 -29.82 -2.55 0.17
N GLU A 243 -28.56 -2.97 0.26
CA GLU A 243 -27.78 -2.99 1.50
C GLU A 243 -26.99 -1.68 1.62
N LEU A 244 -27.20 -0.93 2.71
CA LEU A 244 -26.44 0.28 3.03
C LEU A 244 -25.18 -0.10 3.80
N LEU A 245 -24.02 0.30 3.30
CA LEU A 245 -22.73 0.11 3.97
C LEU A 245 -22.01 1.45 4.13
N GLN A 246 -21.18 1.56 5.16
CA GLN A 246 -20.27 2.69 5.31
C GLN A 246 -18.88 2.38 4.77
N ARG A 247 -18.23 3.41 4.21
CA ARG A 247 -16.85 3.39 3.74
C ARG A 247 -16.10 4.59 4.29
N CYS A 248 -14.96 4.37 4.95
CA CYS A 248 -14.05 5.42 5.37
C CYS A 248 -12.67 5.19 4.73
N GLU A 249 -12.04 6.25 4.26
CA GLU A 249 -10.68 6.21 3.70
C GLU A 249 -9.73 6.79 4.73
N LEU A 250 -8.70 6.03 5.10
CA LEU A 250 -7.61 6.50 5.94
C LEU A 250 -6.38 6.72 5.07
N THR A 251 -5.64 7.78 5.38
CA THR A 251 -4.30 7.99 4.84
C THR A 251 -3.30 7.61 5.90
N LEU A 252 -2.48 6.60 5.61
CA LEU A 252 -1.43 6.12 6.50
C LEU A 252 -0.04 6.51 5.98
N PHE A 253 0.96 6.54 6.84
CA PHE A 253 2.34 6.82 6.45
C PHE A 253 3.35 6.18 7.42
N ASP A 254 4.60 6.04 6.97
CA ASP A 254 5.74 5.63 7.79
C ASP A 254 7.00 6.42 7.38
N GLU A 255 8.20 6.03 7.86
CA GLU A 255 9.45 6.68 7.45
C GLU A 255 9.78 6.47 5.96
N THR A 256 9.14 5.50 5.31
CA THR A 256 9.46 5.04 3.94
C THR A 256 8.44 5.46 2.89
N CYS A 257 7.21 5.77 3.30
CA CYS A 257 6.09 6.13 2.45
C CYS A 257 5.25 7.22 3.13
N VAL A 258 5.01 8.31 2.40
CA VAL A 258 4.27 9.47 2.92
C VAL A 258 2.74 9.36 2.77
N GLU A 259 2.26 8.50 1.86
CA GLU A 259 0.84 8.37 1.57
C GLU A 259 0.50 6.92 1.20
N PHE A 260 -0.17 6.22 2.10
CA PHE A 260 -0.60 4.84 1.92
C PHE A 260 -2.09 4.73 2.27
N PRO A 261 -2.98 4.65 1.26
CA PRO A 261 -4.40 4.63 1.51
C PRO A 261 -4.85 3.28 2.08
N MET A 262 -5.73 3.33 3.08
CA MET A 262 -6.44 2.18 3.63
C MET A 262 -7.96 2.44 3.57
N VAL A 263 -8.75 1.46 3.15
CA VAL A 263 -10.22 1.59 3.06
C VAL A 263 -10.90 0.70 4.09
N LEU A 264 -11.55 1.32 5.06
CA LEU A 264 -12.34 0.65 6.09
C LEU A 264 -13.79 0.50 5.63
N TRP A 265 -14.32 -0.72 5.81
CA TRP A 265 -15.72 -1.08 5.54
C TRP A 265 -16.47 -1.55 6.79
N ASN A 266 -15.75 -1.81 7.88
CA ASN A 266 -16.33 -2.29 9.13
C ASN A 266 -16.74 -1.08 9.97
N GLU A 267 -18.02 -1.00 10.35
CA GLU A 267 -18.59 0.14 11.07
C GLU A 267 -17.94 0.36 12.45
N ASP A 268 -17.60 -0.71 13.20
CA ASP A 268 -16.89 -0.57 14.47
C ASP A 268 -15.50 0.07 14.26
N TRP A 269 -14.76 -0.35 13.22
CA TRP A 269 -13.45 0.27 12.89
C TRP A 269 -13.58 1.70 12.37
N ILE A 270 -14.62 2.02 11.60
CA ILE A 270 -14.90 3.39 11.14
C ILE A 270 -15.19 4.27 12.36
N HIS A 271 -16.02 3.81 13.29
CA HIS A 271 -16.34 4.53 14.52
C HIS A 271 -15.08 4.75 15.38
N ILE A 272 -14.24 3.74 15.56
CA ILE A 272 -12.97 3.85 16.30
C ILE A 272 -12.04 4.84 15.61
N ALA A 273 -11.94 4.81 14.28
CA ALA A 273 -11.09 5.73 13.55
C ALA A 273 -11.50 7.19 13.80
N ILE A 274 -12.79 7.51 13.72
CA ILE A 274 -13.28 8.89 13.92
C ILE A 274 -13.17 9.33 15.38
N SER A 275 -13.48 8.45 16.32
CA SER A 275 -13.54 8.79 17.75
C SER A 275 -12.18 8.80 18.43
N THR A 276 -11.24 7.97 17.97
CA THR A 276 -9.99 7.66 18.70
C THR A 276 -8.73 8.01 17.92
N PHE A 277 -8.73 7.96 16.58
CA PHE A 277 -7.50 8.25 15.84
C PHE A 277 -7.24 9.75 15.79
N ILE A 278 -6.00 10.11 16.14
CA ILE A 278 -5.50 11.47 16.09
C ILE A 278 -4.42 11.51 15.01
N PRO A 279 -4.64 12.27 13.92
CA PRO A 279 -3.64 12.50 12.88
C PRO A 279 -2.26 12.85 13.44
N HIS A 280 -1.23 12.26 12.86
CA HIS A 280 0.19 12.39 13.23
C HIS A 280 0.54 12.01 14.68
N VAL A 281 -0.35 11.33 15.39
CA VAL A 281 -0.12 10.85 16.77
C VAL A 281 -0.38 9.36 16.88
N THR A 282 -1.53 8.90 16.38
CA THR A 282 -1.95 7.50 16.48
C THR A 282 -1.15 6.63 15.52
N THR A 283 -0.53 5.59 16.07
CA THR A 283 0.14 4.53 15.32
C THR A 283 -0.69 3.25 15.35
N LEU A 284 -0.62 2.48 14.28
CA LEU A 284 -1.38 1.27 14.07
C LEU A 284 -0.42 0.11 13.76
N SER A 285 -0.68 -1.05 14.36
CA SER A 285 -0.14 -2.35 13.93
C SER A 285 -1.24 -3.07 13.16
N VAL A 286 -1.10 -3.11 11.84
CA VAL A 286 -2.05 -3.78 10.95
C VAL A 286 -1.50 -5.16 10.61
N VAL A 287 -2.23 -6.21 10.94
CA VAL A 287 -1.81 -7.61 10.79
C VAL A 287 -2.68 -8.32 9.76
N ASP A 288 -2.03 -9.02 8.84
CA ASP A 288 -2.68 -9.83 7.79
C ASP A 288 -3.77 -9.02 7.03
N CYS A 289 -3.38 -7.83 6.54
CA CYS A 289 -4.21 -6.99 5.71
C CYS A 289 -4.05 -7.34 4.23
N PRO A 290 -5.14 -7.61 3.49
CA PRO A 290 -5.09 -7.59 2.03
C PRO A 290 -4.63 -6.23 1.56
N VAL A 291 -3.63 -6.24 0.69
CA VAL A 291 -3.25 -5.07 -0.07
C VAL A 291 -3.48 -5.39 -1.52
N ARG A 292 -4.01 -4.42 -2.27
CA ARG A 292 -4.28 -4.57 -3.69
C ARG A 292 -3.89 -3.30 -4.42
N PHE A 293 -3.64 -3.42 -5.70
CA PHE A 293 -3.55 -2.26 -6.55
C PHE A 293 -4.95 -1.70 -6.86
N ASP A 294 -5.15 -0.41 -6.64
CA ASP A 294 -6.32 0.33 -7.09
C ASP A 294 -6.03 0.95 -8.46
N ASN A 295 -6.69 0.41 -9.47
CA ASN A 295 -6.55 0.83 -10.86
C ASN A 295 -7.00 2.29 -11.08
N TYR A 296 -8.02 2.73 -10.33
CA TYR A 296 -8.56 4.08 -10.44
C TYR A 296 -7.58 5.10 -9.85
N ARG A 297 -6.97 4.78 -8.70
CA ARG A 297 -5.97 5.63 -8.04
C ARG A 297 -4.56 5.45 -8.58
N ARG A 298 -4.34 4.44 -9.43
CA ARG A 298 -3.03 4.03 -9.94
C ARG A 298 -2.00 3.84 -8.81
N GLY A 299 -2.43 3.24 -7.71
CA GLY A 299 -1.65 3.13 -6.48
C GLY A 299 -2.03 1.90 -5.67
N VAL A 300 -1.25 1.61 -4.64
CA VAL A 300 -1.49 0.47 -3.76
C VAL A 300 -2.41 0.89 -2.62
N VAL A 301 -3.43 0.08 -2.32
CA VAL A 301 -4.42 0.34 -1.27
C VAL A 301 -4.58 -0.87 -0.35
N ALA A 302 -4.55 -0.63 0.96
CA ALA A 302 -4.90 -1.63 1.95
C ALA A 302 -6.42 -1.71 2.10
N VAL A 303 -6.97 -2.93 2.12
CA VAL A 303 -8.41 -3.16 2.33
C VAL A 303 -8.58 -4.24 3.38
N PRO A 304 -8.66 -3.87 4.67
CA PRO A 304 -8.92 -4.81 5.75
C PRO A 304 -10.15 -5.66 5.48
N ASN A 305 -10.04 -6.95 5.78
CA ASN A 305 -11.16 -7.89 5.70
C ASN A 305 -11.28 -8.67 7.03
N SER A 306 -12.07 -9.74 7.05
CA SER A 306 -12.31 -10.53 8.26
C SER A 306 -11.09 -11.27 8.82
N ARG A 307 -9.96 -11.29 8.10
CA ARG A 307 -8.68 -11.85 8.58
C ARG A 307 -7.76 -10.80 9.20
N THR A 308 -8.06 -9.52 8.98
CA THR A 308 -7.18 -8.41 9.36
C THR A 308 -7.41 -8.00 10.79
N LEU A 309 -6.34 -8.00 11.60
CA LEU A 309 -6.35 -7.44 12.94
C LEU A 309 -5.68 -6.08 12.93
N ILE A 310 -6.24 -5.12 13.66
CA ILE A 310 -5.68 -3.78 13.80
C ILE A 310 -5.49 -3.54 15.29
N ILE A 311 -4.26 -3.23 15.71
CA ILE A 311 -3.94 -2.84 17.09
C ILE A 311 -3.63 -1.36 17.09
N VAL A 312 -4.34 -0.61 17.93
CA VAL A 312 -4.22 0.84 18.04
C VAL A 312 -3.19 1.19 19.12
N ALA A 313 -2.29 2.11 18.80
CA ALA A 313 -1.21 2.55 19.68
C ALA A 313 -0.45 1.39 20.33
N PRO A 314 0.16 0.48 19.54
CA PRO A 314 0.82 -0.69 20.10
C PRO A 314 2.02 -0.32 20.96
N GLU A 315 2.19 -1.02 22.09
CA GLU A 315 3.29 -0.82 23.04
C GLU A 315 4.56 -1.53 22.56
N CYS A 316 5.24 -0.95 21.58
CA CYS A 316 6.57 -1.40 21.13
C CYS A 316 7.50 -0.24 20.77
N ALA A 317 8.81 -0.52 20.72
CA ALA A 317 9.83 0.49 20.42
C ALA A 317 9.65 1.09 19.01
N GLU A 318 9.29 0.26 18.03
CA GLU A 318 9.07 0.65 16.64
C GLU A 318 7.87 1.60 16.51
N ALA A 319 6.76 1.30 17.18
CA ALA A 319 5.58 2.14 17.18
C ALA A 319 5.82 3.46 17.94
N ASN A 320 6.59 3.42 19.03
CA ASN A 320 7.01 4.62 19.75
C ASN A 320 7.90 5.53 18.87
N ARG A 321 8.86 4.94 18.15
CA ARG A 321 9.71 5.66 17.18
C ARG A 321 8.87 6.28 16.07
N LEU A 322 7.93 5.53 15.50
CA LEU A 322 7.04 6.01 14.45
C LEU A 322 6.12 7.15 14.94
N SER A 323 5.60 7.07 16.17
CA SER A 323 4.81 8.14 16.78
C SER A 323 5.64 9.41 16.99
N GLN A 324 6.89 9.28 17.45
CA GLN A 324 7.80 10.43 17.60
C GLN A 324 8.12 11.06 16.24
N TYR A 325 8.39 10.25 15.22
CA TYR A 325 8.60 10.71 13.85
C TYR A 325 7.37 11.48 13.31
N ALA A 326 6.17 10.92 13.50
CA ALA A 326 4.92 11.54 13.09
C ALA A 326 4.69 12.91 13.77
N LYS A 327 4.93 12.99 15.09
CA LYS A 327 4.85 14.25 15.86
C LYS A 327 5.85 15.30 15.37
N HIS A 328 7.08 14.88 15.08
CA HIS A 328 8.10 15.79 14.54
C HIS A 328 7.71 16.32 13.15
N LEU A 329 7.14 15.47 12.29
CA LEU A 329 6.63 15.87 10.99
C LEU A 329 5.52 16.93 11.11
N ALA A 330 4.54 16.71 12.00
CA ALA A 330 3.47 17.67 12.27
C ALA A 330 4.00 19.01 12.83
N SER A 331 5.00 18.97 13.72
CA SER A 331 5.63 20.18 14.27
C SER A 331 6.33 21.02 13.19
N ARG A 332 6.95 20.38 12.19
CA ARG A 332 7.57 21.08 11.05
C ARG A 332 6.54 21.77 10.16
N MET A 333 5.38 21.15 9.95
CA MET A 333 4.30 21.75 9.14
C MET A 333 3.66 22.97 9.83
N GLY A 334 3.74 23.07 11.17
CA GLY A 334 3.20 24.20 11.94
C GLY A 334 4.08 25.46 12.00
N LYS A 335 5.35 25.40 11.55
CA LYS A 335 6.28 26.54 11.53
C LYS A 335 6.63 26.95 10.10
N GLY A 336 5.68 27.55 9.39
CA GLY A 336 5.92 28.49 8.27
C GLY A 336 6.93 28.11 7.18
N PHE A 337 7.24 26.83 6.99
CA PHE A 337 8.03 26.30 5.89
C PHE A 337 7.14 25.31 5.16
N GLU A 338 6.46 25.81 4.12
CA GLU A 338 5.85 24.93 3.12
C GLU A 338 6.97 24.08 2.52
N CYS A 339 6.98 22.80 2.88
CA CYS A 339 7.76 21.83 2.15
C CYS A 339 7.02 21.62 0.82
N ASP A 340 7.64 22.02 -0.29
CA ASP A 340 7.15 21.96 -1.67
C ASP A 340 6.80 20.52 -2.12
N ILE A 341 5.69 20.00 -1.61
CA ILE A 341 5.04 18.75 -2.04
C ILE A 341 3.54 19.02 -2.33
N SER A 342 3.03 20.20 -1.97
CA SER A 342 1.62 20.60 -2.16
C SER A 342 1.33 21.42 -3.43
N GLN A 343 2.31 21.72 -4.28
CA GLN A 343 2.06 22.43 -5.54
C GLN A 343 1.49 21.58 -6.69
N VAL A 344 1.20 20.28 -6.48
CA VAL A 344 0.53 19.44 -7.50
C VAL A 344 -1.00 19.40 -7.32
N THR A 345 -1.55 19.89 -6.21
CA THR A 345 -2.96 19.60 -5.84
C THR A 345 -4.00 20.68 -6.18
N LYS A 346 -3.71 21.68 -7.01
CA LYS A 346 -4.71 22.73 -7.37
C LYS A 346 -4.95 22.98 -8.87
N THR A 347 -4.55 22.06 -9.74
CA THR A 347 -5.09 22.03 -11.11
C THR A 347 -5.79 20.69 -11.34
N GLY A 348 -7.03 20.74 -11.80
CA GLY A 348 -7.97 19.62 -11.83
C GLY A 348 -7.67 18.51 -12.84
N GLU A 349 -6.42 18.06 -12.96
CA GLU A 349 -6.02 17.01 -13.90
C GLU A 349 -5.08 15.98 -13.25
N TYR A 350 -5.58 14.73 -13.16
CA TYR A 350 -4.89 13.49 -12.80
C TYR A 350 -4.31 13.37 -11.38
N LYS A 351 -5.11 12.80 -10.47
CA LYS A 351 -4.72 12.39 -9.11
C LYS A 351 -3.73 11.21 -9.16
N PHE A 352 -2.42 11.49 -9.19
CA PHE A 352 -1.40 10.57 -8.68
C PHE A 352 -1.22 10.88 -7.19
N THR A 353 -1.71 10.01 -6.30
CA THR A 353 -1.67 10.19 -4.83
C THR A 353 -0.61 9.33 -4.15
N GLN A 354 0.40 8.89 -4.89
CA GLN A 354 1.61 8.33 -4.29
C GLN A 354 2.79 8.91 -5.07
N PRO A 355 3.87 9.34 -4.41
CA PRO A 355 5.13 9.49 -5.10
C PRO A 355 5.44 8.11 -5.68
N ILE A 356 5.36 7.98 -7.00
CA ILE A 356 5.94 6.85 -7.72
C ILE A 356 7.38 6.77 -7.19
N PRO A 357 7.86 5.61 -6.67
CA PRO A 357 9.26 5.49 -6.29
C PRO A 357 10.05 6.04 -7.45
N LEU A 358 10.83 7.11 -7.22
CA LEU A 358 11.64 7.73 -8.27
C LEU A 358 12.30 6.56 -9.00
N PRO A 359 11.91 6.28 -10.27
CA PRO A 359 12.52 5.19 -11.00
C PRO A 359 14.01 5.47 -10.96
N PHE A 360 14.81 4.41 -10.85
CA PHE A 360 16.26 4.50 -10.93
C PHE A 360 16.63 5.59 -11.93
N LYS A 361 17.19 6.69 -11.43
CA LYS A 361 17.68 7.76 -12.30
C LYS A 361 18.92 7.29 -13.09
N SER A 362 19.38 6.06 -12.85
CA SER A 362 20.25 5.32 -13.75
C SER A 362 19.45 4.30 -14.55
N ALA A 363 19.77 4.23 -15.84
CA ALA A 363 19.20 3.23 -16.71
C ALA A 363 19.89 1.87 -16.47
N PRO A 364 19.18 0.72 -16.57
CA PRO A 364 19.80 -0.59 -16.41
C PRO A 364 20.93 -0.80 -17.41
N THR A 365 22.08 -1.32 -16.98
CA THR A 365 23.26 -1.49 -17.85
C THR A 365 23.00 -2.38 -19.07
N GLU A 366 22.01 -3.27 -18.97
CA GLU A 366 21.58 -4.18 -20.04
C GLU A 366 21.07 -3.44 -21.27
N ILE A 367 20.53 -2.23 -21.11
CA ILE A 367 19.96 -1.48 -22.24
C ILE A 367 21.04 -0.92 -23.18
N TYR A 368 22.29 -0.82 -22.71
CA TYR A 368 23.40 -0.28 -23.51
C TYR A 368 24.13 -1.36 -24.32
N ARG A 369 23.75 -2.64 -24.19
CA ARG A 369 24.38 -3.75 -24.92
C ARG A 369 24.00 -3.80 -26.40
N VAL A 370 22.91 -3.12 -26.77
CA VAL A 370 22.40 -3.11 -28.14
C VAL A 370 23.02 -1.94 -28.91
N PRO A 371 23.70 -2.17 -30.04
CA PRO A 371 24.33 -1.10 -30.79
C PRO A 371 23.28 -0.20 -31.46
N LEU A 372 23.48 1.12 -31.42
CA LEU A 372 22.50 2.11 -31.89
C LEU A 372 22.09 1.92 -33.36
N ASN A 373 23.02 1.43 -34.19
CA ASN A 373 22.79 1.16 -35.61
C ASN A 373 21.80 0.02 -35.90
N SER A 374 21.50 -0.83 -34.91
CA SER A 374 20.54 -1.94 -35.04
C SER A 374 19.10 -1.53 -34.72
N ILE A 375 18.91 -0.31 -34.20
CA ILE A 375 17.60 0.23 -33.83
C ILE A 375 17.01 0.90 -35.08
N HIS A 376 15.92 0.34 -35.61
CA HIS A 376 15.27 0.87 -36.82
C HIS A 376 13.81 1.26 -36.62
N THR A 377 13.24 0.99 -35.44
CA THR A 377 11.84 1.28 -35.13
C THR A 377 11.64 2.78 -34.92
N ILE A 378 11.13 3.49 -35.93
CA ILE A 378 10.83 4.93 -35.84
C ILE A 378 9.39 5.11 -35.32
N ALA A 379 9.20 5.96 -34.31
CA ALA A 379 7.90 6.25 -33.73
C ALA A 379 7.70 7.76 -33.49
N THR A 380 6.50 8.26 -33.78
CA THR A 380 6.09 9.62 -33.39
C THR A 380 5.68 9.68 -31.91
N ILE A 381 5.61 10.88 -31.32
CA ILE A 381 5.14 11.04 -29.95
C ILE A 381 3.69 10.56 -29.79
N ARG A 382 2.85 10.70 -30.81
CA ARG A 382 1.50 10.14 -30.83
C ARG A 382 1.52 8.62 -30.78
N ASP A 383 2.40 7.97 -31.55
CA ASP A 383 2.53 6.50 -31.55
C ASP A 383 3.01 5.98 -30.19
N LEU A 384 3.90 6.72 -29.53
CA LEU A 384 4.36 6.42 -28.18
C LEU A 384 3.23 6.55 -27.15
N LYS A 385 2.40 7.58 -27.26
CA LYS A 385 1.22 7.76 -26.39
C LYS A 385 0.11 6.74 -26.65
N ALA A 386 -0.07 6.35 -27.92
CA ALA A 386 -1.03 5.33 -28.33
C ALA A 386 -0.55 3.90 -28.01
N GLY A 387 0.69 3.73 -27.55
CA GLY A 387 1.26 2.45 -27.18
C GLY A 387 1.56 1.54 -28.36
N LYS A 388 1.79 2.09 -29.56
CA LYS A 388 2.19 1.31 -30.75
C LYS A 388 3.56 0.66 -30.59
N VAL A 389 4.45 1.23 -29.78
CA VAL A 389 5.73 0.62 -29.40
C VAL A 389 5.50 -0.30 -28.21
N VAL A 390 5.45 -1.60 -28.47
CA VAL A 390 5.18 -2.65 -27.48
C VAL A 390 6.45 -2.99 -26.69
N GLY A 391 7.04 -1.99 -26.01
CA GLY A 391 8.30 -2.13 -25.28
C GLY A 391 9.52 -2.38 -26.19
N GLY A 392 10.70 -2.06 -25.69
CA GLY A 392 11.97 -2.20 -26.42
C GLY A 392 12.54 -0.88 -26.92
N TYR A 393 13.39 -0.97 -27.94
CA TYR A 393 14.15 0.15 -28.49
C TYR A 393 13.41 0.85 -29.62
N GLY A 394 13.58 2.16 -29.72
CA GLY A 394 13.05 2.95 -30.83
C GLY A 394 13.80 4.26 -31.06
N ILE A 395 13.44 4.91 -32.15
CA ILE A 395 13.94 6.22 -32.57
C ILE A 395 12.75 7.17 -32.67
N THR A 396 12.91 8.38 -32.15
CA THR A 396 11.94 9.46 -32.35
C THR A 396 12.66 10.75 -32.74
N PHE A 397 12.06 11.51 -33.67
CA PHE A 397 12.59 12.78 -34.15
C PHE A 397 11.89 13.95 -33.47
N ALA A 398 12.32 14.24 -32.25
CA ALA A 398 11.69 15.21 -31.36
C ALA A 398 12.67 16.30 -30.93
N LEU A 399 12.13 17.38 -30.38
CA LEU A 399 12.87 18.45 -29.73
C LEU A 399 12.70 18.36 -28.21
N PHE A 400 13.67 18.87 -27.45
CA PHE A 400 13.53 19.01 -26.00
C PHE A 400 12.75 20.30 -25.70
N THR A 401 11.53 20.19 -25.17
CA THR A 401 10.71 21.36 -24.79
C THR A 401 10.91 21.81 -23.37
N LYS A 402 11.30 20.90 -22.47
CA LYS A 402 11.59 21.20 -21.07
C LYS A 402 12.80 20.40 -20.62
N MET A 403 13.75 21.10 -20.02
CA MET A 403 14.94 20.52 -19.41
C MET A 403 15.38 21.47 -18.29
N ASP A 404 15.45 20.98 -17.05
CA ASP A 404 15.72 21.81 -15.88
C ASP A 404 17.19 21.62 -15.42
N LEU A 405 18.17 22.17 -16.16
CA LEU A 405 19.60 22.14 -15.78
C LEU A 405 20.03 23.30 -14.87
N ASP A 406 19.20 24.35 -14.83
CA ASP A 406 19.36 25.61 -14.13
C ASP A 406 18.83 25.56 -12.68
N HIS A 407 18.62 24.35 -12.14
CA HIS A 407 18.18 24.20 -10.76
C HIS A 407 19.36 24.37 -9.78
N GLU A 408 19.14 25.07 -8.66
CA GLU A 408 20.17 25.25 -7.63
C GLU A 408 20.48 23.94 -6.89
N ASN A 409 19.44 23.20 -6.54
CA ASN A 409 19.56 21.87 -5.91
C ASN A 409 20.11 20.81 -6.88
N MET A 410 21.37 20.42 -6.70
CA MET A 410 22.02 19.40 -7.52
C MET A 410 21.40 17.99 -7.41
N ARG A 411 20.57 17.70 -6.39
CA ARG A 411 19.84 16.42 -6.26
C ARG A 411 18.87 16.16 -7.41
N SER A 412 18.39 17.21 -8.08
CA SER A 412 17.49 17.09 -9.23
C SER A 412 18.25 16.77 -10.51
N LEU A 413 19.53 17.15 -10.60
CA LEU A 413 20.38 17.06 -11.79
C LEU A 413 21.15 15.74 -11.85
N VAL A 414 21.72 15.34 -10.72
CA VAL A 414 22.61 14.17 -10.62
C VAL A 414 22.09 13.17 -9.60
N THR A 415 22.52 11.91 -9.77
CA THR A 415 22.23 10.80 -8.88
C THR A 415 23.54 10.27 -8.32
N LEU A 416 23.55 10.06 -7.01
CA LEU A 416 24.71 9.57 -6.28
C LEU A 416 24.49 8.10 -5.96
N HIS A 417 25.45 7.25 -6.27
CA HIS A 417 25.46 5.83 -5.94
C HIS A 417 26.70 5.51 -5.09
N CYS A 418 26.56 4.57 -4.17
CA CYS A 418 27.69 4.07 -3.38
C CYS A 418 28.39 2.95 -4.14
N ASN A 419 29.71 3.02 -4.33
CA ASN A 419 30.44 1.99 -5.06
C ASN A 419 30.39 0.60 -4.41
N SER A 420 30.26 0.53 -3.08
CA SER A 420 30.21 -0.75 -2.35
C SER A 420 28.86 -1.45 -2.46
N CYS A 421 27.75 -0.74 -2.27
CA CYS A 421 26.42 -1.36 -2.25
C CYS A 421 25.59 -1.08 -3.51
N GLN A 422 26.07 -0.23 -4.41
CA GLN A 422 25.40 0.21 -5.64
C GLN A 422 24.03 0.87 -5.40
N ARG A 423 23.74 1.26 -4.15
CA ARG A 423 22.50 1.95 -3.78
C ARG A 423 22.72 3.45 -3.69
N ARG A 424 21.61 4.19 -3.78
CA ARG A 424 21.61 5.66 -3.79
C ARG A 424 22.18 6.23 -2.48
N MET A 425 23.03 7.23 -2.60
CA MET A 425 23.52 8.04 -1.48
C MET A 425 22.73 9.33 -1.35
N THR A 426 22.68 9.88 -0.14
CA THR A 426 21.98 11.13 0.17
C THR A 426 22.99 12.24 0.42
N PRO A 427 22.82 13.45 -0.14
CA PRO A 427 23.70 14.56 0.18
C PRO A 427 23.58 14.95 1.65
N CYS A 428 24.70 15.20 2.29
CA CYS A 428 24.80 15.54 3.70
C CYS A 428 25.70 16.75 3.90
N ASP A 429 25.63 17.32 5.10
CA ASP A 429 26.55 18.38 5.52
C ASP A 429 28.00 17.85 5.57
N PRO A 430 29.00 18.73 5.39
CA PRO A 430 30.40 18.35 5.58
C PRO A 430 30.66 17.82 7.00
N PRO A 431 31.69 16.99 7.20
CA PRO A 431 32.15 16.59 8.54
C PRO A 431 32.41 17.79 9.46
N ALA A 432 32.21 17.62 10.77
CA ALA A 432 32.31 18.72 11.74
C ALA A 432 33.74 19.30 11.88
N ASP A 433 34.74 18.58 11.41
CA ASP A 433 36.17 18.91 11.39
C ASP A 433 36.65 19.48 10.04
N TYR A 434 35.75 19.68 9.07
CA TYR A 434 36.07 20.10 7.70
C TYR A 434 36.82 21.44 7.60
N ASP A 435 36.54 22.40 8.49
CA ASP A 435 37.19 23.72 8.52
C ASP A 435 38.34 23.81 9.53
N VAL A 436 38.78 22.70 10.13
CA VAL A 436 39.86 22.69 11.12
C VAL A 436 41.18 22.32 10.43
N PRO A 437 42.06 23.29 10.08
CA PRO A 437 43.34 22.97 9.48
C PRO A 437 44.19 22.14 10.44
N ALA A 438 44.75 21.03 9.94
CA ALA A 438 45.74 20.27 10.69
C ALA A 438 46.95 21.16 11.07
N PRO A 439 47.59 20.94 12.23
CA PRO A 439 48.73 21.76 12.67
C PRO A 439 49.81 21.83 11.58
N GLY A 440 50.04 23.03 11.03
CA GLY A 440 51.11 23.29 10.05
C GLY A 440 50.72 23.28 8.56
N LYS A 441 49.44 23.18 8.17
CA LYS A 441 49.01 23.38 6.77
C LYS A 441 48.27 24.70 6.57
N PRO A 442 48.51 25.43 5.46
CA PRO A 442 47.78 26.67 5.17
C PRO A 442 46.29 26.36 4.97
N ALA A 443 45.43 27.24 5.50
CA ALA A 443 43.98 27.17 5.32
C ALA A 443 43.65 27.36 3.82
N VAL A 444 43.17 26.31 3.18
CA VAL A 444 42.70 26.37 1.79
C VAL A 444 41.24 26.78 1.82
N THR A 445 40.98 28.08 1.68
CA THR A 445 39.65 28.63 1.42
C THR A 445 39.32 28.50 -0.06
N THR A 446 38.86 27.32 -0.51
CA THR A 446 38.33 27.17 -1.88
C THR A 446 37.23 26.13 -1.97
N ALA A 447 36.06 26.58 -2.47
CA ALA A 447 34.88 25.83 -2.91
C ALA A 447 34.13 25.00 -1.85
N SER A 448 32.80 25.19 -1.78
CA SER A 448 31.89 24.36 -0.98
C SER A 448 31.86 22.92 -1.54
N ILE A 449 32.73 22.04 -1.06
CA ILE A 449 32.77 20.64 -1.48
C ILE A 449 31.50 19.94 -0.97
N LEU A 450 30.72 19.41 -1.91
CA LEU A 450 29.48 18.70 -1.60
C LEU A 450 29.80 17.31 -1.04
N HIS A 451 29.06 16.89 -0.01
CA HIS A 451 29.23 15.59 0.65
C HIS A 451 28.00 14.72 0.49
N ALA A 452 28.19 13.40 0.50
CA ALA A 452 27.16 12.39 0.42
C ALA A 452 27.39 11.29 1.44
N MET A 453 26.31 10.68 1.92
CA MET A 453 26.36 9.54 2.83
C MET A 453 25.48 8.39 2.34
N CYS A 454 25.94 7.17 2.57
CA CYS A 454 25.14 5.97 2.30
C CYS A 454 24.27 5.67 3.53
N THR A 455 22.96 5.49 3.35
CA THR A 455 22.01 5.14 4.44
C THR A 455 21.59 3.66 4.40
N THR A 456 22.32 2.85 3.62
CA THR A 456 21.98 1.44 3.44
C THR A 456 22.43 0.61 4.64
N ASN A 457 21.45 0.12 5.40
CA ASN A 457 21.69 -0.88 6.44
C ASN A 457 22.33 -2.13 5.79
N ALA A 458 23.49 -2.55 6.31
CA ALA A 458 24.41 -3.58 5.81
C ALA A 458 25.49 -3.14 4.77
N CYS A 459 25.58 -1.86 4.41
CA CYS A 459 26.73 -1.35 3.65
C CYS A 459 27.91 -1.08 4.61
N PRO A 460 29.16 -1.48 4.30
CA PRO A 460 30.33 -1.16 5.12
C PRO A 460 30.58 0.35 5.25
N PHE A 461 30.08 1.13 4.29
CA PHE A 461 30.17 2.59 4.25
C PHE A 461 28.89 3.29 4.74
N SER A 462 27.99 2.56 5.41
CA SER A 462 26.77 3.15 5.97
C SER A 462 27.12 4.24 6.98
N CYS A 463 26.41 5.36 6.90
CA CYS A 463 26.57 6.55 7.75
C CYS A 463 27.94 7.26 7.65
N GLN A 464 28.84 6.82 6.77
CA GLN A 464 30.08 7.53 6.47
C GLN A 464 29.83 8.62 5.42
N ARG A 465 30.58 9.72 5.54
CA ARG A 465 30.46 10.90 4.67
C ARG A 465 31.62 10.92 3.69
N PHE A 466 31.32 11.06 2.41
CA PHE A 466 32.30 11.13 1.34
C PHE A 466 32.06 12.39 0.50
N PRO A 467 33.12 13.09 0.07
CA PRO A 467 33.00 14.11 -0.95
C PRO A 467 32.37 13.54 -2.22
N TRP A 468 31.59 14.35 -2.95
CA TRP A 468 31.04 13.91 -4.24
C TRP A 468 32.14 13.62 -5.28
N THR A 469 33.30 14.23 -5.11
CA THR A 469 34.49 14.04 -5.94
C THR A 469 35.27 12.77 -5.62
N ASP A 470 34.88 12.01 -4.59
CA ASP A 470 35.56 10.77 -4.18
C ASP A 470 35.12 9.58 -5.04
N GLU A 471 35.84 9.34 -6.13
CA GLU A 471 35.57 8.27 -7.09
C GLU A 471 35.71 6.85 -6.50
N LEU A 472 36.38 6.68 -5.35
CA LEU A 472 36.52 5.36 -4.72
C LEU A 472 35.22 4.93 -4.04
N HIS A 473 34.47 5.88 -3.47
CA HIS A 473 33.29 5.60 -2.65
C HIS A 473 31.97 6.05 -3.28
N VAL A 474 32.02 7.06 -4.15
CA VAL A 474 30.86 7.71 -4.76
C VAL A 474 30.92 7.59 -6.28
N GLN A 475 29.83 7.10 -6.87
CA GLN A 475 29.56 7.16 -8.30
C GLN A 475 28.51 8.24 -8.60
N LEU A 476 28.82 9.09 -9.58
CA LEU A 476 28.00 10.21 -10.02
C LEU A 476 27.46 9.94 -11.43
N ASP A 477 26.14 9.96 -11.57
CA ASP A 477 25.45 9.79 -12.85
C ASP A 477 24.49 10.96 -13.12
N TYR A 478 24.41 11.43 -14.38
CA TYR A 478 23.29 12.30 -14.77
C TYR A 478 21.97 11.54 -14.71
N GLY A 479 20.92 12.24 -14.28
CA GLY A 479 19.57 11.69 -14.22
C GLY A 479 18.54 12.81 -14.24
N THR A 480 18.33 13.37 -15.42
CA THR A 480 17.49 14.54 -15.64
C THR A 480 16.19 14.15 -16.32
N MET A 481 15.06 14.59 -15.75
CA MET A 481 13.76 14.42 -16.40
C MET A 481 13.57 15.52 -17.44
N VAL A 482 13.16 15.12 -18.65
CA VAL A 482 12.98 16.02 -19.79
C VAL A 482 11.63 15.82 -20.44
N ASN A 483 11.14 16.84 -21.15
CA ASN A 483 10.01 16.69 -22.06
C ASN A 483 10.51 16.66 -23.49
N ILE A 484 10.04 15.67 -24.25
CA ILE A 484 10.28 15.58 -25.69
C ILE A 484 8.99 15.89 -26.44
N SER A 485 9.08 16.67 -27.51
CA SER A 485 7.93 17.02 -28.34
C SER A 485 8.25 16.93 -29.81
N ASP A 486 7.27 16.50 -30.60
CA ASP A 486 7.27 16.62 -32.05
C ASP A 486 5.99 17.34 -32.51
N HIS A 487 5.70 17.33 -33.81
CA HIS A 487 4.48 17.90 -34.37
C HIS A 487 3.19 17.12 -34.02
N THR A 488 3.32 15.92 -33.46
CA THR A 488 2.20 15.05 -33.05
C THR A 488 1.87 15.17 -31.56
N GLY A 489 2.78 15.71 -30.74
CA GLY A 489 2.52 16.12 -29.36
C GLY A 489 3.74 16.10 -28.45
N THR A 490 3.51 16.23 -27.13
CA THR A 490 4.58 16.24 -26.10
C THR A 490 4.49 15.04 -25.16
N TYR A 491 5.60 14.31 -24.98
CA TYR A 491 5.76 13.25 -23.97
C TYR A 491 6.57 13.78 -22.78
N ARG A 492 6.05 13.62 -21.57
CA ARG A 492 6.61 14.24 -20.34
C ARG A 492 7.34 13.27 -19.42
N ARG A 493 7.11 11.96 -19.57
CA ARG A 493 7.70 10.93 -18.71
C ARG A 493 8.97 10.37 -19.35
N THR A 494 9.97 11.22 -19.49
CA THR A 494 11.21 10.88 -20.18
C THR A 494 12.42 11.15 -19.30
N LEU A 495 13.26 10.14 -19.10
CA LEU A 495 14.54 10.23 -18.40
C LEU A 495 15.64 10.37 -19.45
N LEU A 496 16.44 11.44 -19.36
CA LEU A 496 17.69 11.55 -20.09
C LEU A 496 18.80 10.88 -19.26
N ALA A 497 19.24 9.71 -19.73
CA ALA A 497 20.17 8.86 -18.99
C ALA A 497 21.62 9.38 -19.04
N ASN A 498 22.48 8.83 -18.18
CA ASN A 498 23.84 9.31 -17.95
C ASN A 498 24.64 9.50 -19.25
N GLU A 499 24.79 8.43 -20.03
CA GLU A 499 25.61 8.43 -21.24
C GLU A 499 25.05 9.35 -22.33
N ALA A 500 23.72 9.40 -22.49
CA ALA A 500 23.08 10.31 -23.43
C ALA A 500 23.32 11.77 -23.07
N MET A 501 23.25 12.10 -21.78
CA MET A 501 23.47 13.45 -21.26
C MET A 501 24.93 13.88 -21.40
N LYS A 502 25.88 13.00 -21.06
CA LYS A 502 27.33 13.25 -21.24
C LYS A 502 27.66 13.60 -22.68
N ASN A 503 27.15 12.81 -23.63
CA ASN A 503 27.38 13.04 -25.05
C ASN A 503 26.67 14.30 -25.58
N LEU A 504 25.50 14.64 -25.03
CA LEU A 504 24.73 15.81 -25.45
C LEU A 504 25.34 17.13 -24.94
N VAL A 505 25.85 17.15 -23.71
CA VAL A 505 26.49 18.32 -23.10
C VAL A 505 27.97 18.42 -23.45
N GLY A 506 28.65 17.28 -23.63
CA GLY A 506 30.09 17.21 -23.86
C GLY A 506 30.94 17.45 -22.60
N ILE A 507 30.34 17.33 -21.41
CA ILE A 507 30.99 17.60 -20.12
C ILE A 507 30.72 16.44 -19.16
N GLU A 508 31.77 15.95 -18.50
CA GLU A 508 31.67 14.93 -17.47
C GLU A 508 30.89 15.43 -16.24
N VAL A 509 30.21 14.52 -15.54
CA VAL A 509 29.33 14.87 -14.41
C VAL A 509 30.08 15.66 -13.32
N LYS A 510 31.35 15.30 -13.09
CA LYS A 510 32.23 15.95 -12.11
C LYS A 510 32.53 17.41 -12.42
N ASP A 511 32.65 17.76 -13.69
CA ASP A 511 32.92 19.13 -14.11
C ASP A 511 31.61 19.91 -14.14
N PHE A 512 30.51 19.26 -14.51
CA PHE A 512 29.18 19.87 -14.52
C PHE A 512 28.69 20.34 -13.15
N ILE A 513 29.01 19.61 -12.07
CA ILE A 513 28.68 20.06 -10.72
C ILE A 513 29.50 21.29 -10.28
N THR A 514 30.60 21.61 -10.96
CA THR A 514 31.38 22.82 -10.66
C THR A 514 30.88 24.06 -11.40
N LEU A 515 30.04 23.88 -12.43
CA LEU A 515 29.48 24.98 -13.21
C LEU A 515 28.50 25.81 -12.40
N SER A 516 28.53 27.12 -12.63
CA SER A 516 27.54 28.06 -12.10
C SER A 516 26.16 27.81 -12.71
N CYS A 517 25.11 28.33 -12.04
CA CYS A 517 23.74 28.24 -12.56
C CYS A 517 23.61 28.90 -13.94
N GLU A 518 24.31 30.01 -14.18
CA GLU A 518 24.30 30.71 -15.46
C GLU A 518 24.91 29.87 -16.59
N GLU A 519 26.05 29.22 -16.34
CA GLU A 519 26.70 28.34 -17.32
C GLU A 519 25.81 27.13 -17.64
N ARG A 520 25.17 26.53 -16.64
CA ARG A 520 24.19 25.44 -16.85
C ARG A 520 22.96 25.91 -17.64
N ALA A 521 22.49 27.13 -17.38
CA ALA A 521 21.39 27.72 -18.14
C ALA A 521 21.78 27.95 -19.61
N ARG A 522 23.01 28.41 -19.89
CA ARG A 522 23.52 28.54 -21.27
C ARG A 522 23.52 27.19 -22.00
N ILE A 523 23.99 26.12 -21.35
CA ILE A 523 23.96 24.75 -21.90
C ILE A 523 22.52 24.31 -22.18
N LYS A 524 21.59 24.52 -21.23
CA LYS A 524 20.17 24.22 -21.41
C LYS A 524 19.61 24.90 -22.66
N TRP A 525 19.88 26.18 -22.86
CA TRP A 525 19.38 26.93 -24.01
C TRP A 525 20.05 26.57 -25.34
N GLN A 526 21.27 26.03 -25.32
CA GLN A 526 21.92 25.45 -26.50
C GLN A 526 21.33 24.11 -26.94
N ILE A 527 20.57 23.44 -26.09
CA ILE A 527 20.00 22.11 -26.35
C ILE A 527 18.48 22.20 -26.56
N CYS A 528 17.77 22.96 -25.73
CA CYS A 528 16.33 23.13 -25.82
C CYS A 528 15.90 23.68 -27.19
N LEU A 529 14.74 23.24 -27.66
CA LEU A 529 14.11 23.66 -28.91
C LEU A 529 14.91 23.32 -30.19
N HIS A 530 16.03 22.62 -30.09
CA HIS A 530 16.67 21.96 -31.22
C HIS A 530 16.12 20.56 -31.42
N ARG A 531 16.04 20.15 -32.70
CA ARG A 531 15.54 18.82 -33.07
C ARG A 531 16.68 17.82 -33.01
N PHE A 532 16.41 16.66 -32.44
CA PHE A 532 17.36 15.57 -32.30
C PHE A 532 16.79 14.27 -32.86
N LYS A 533 17.69 13.39 -33.31
CA LYS A 533 17.40 11.97 -33.47
C LYS A 533 17.62 11.32 -32.11
N ILE A 534 16.53 10.96 -31.45
CA ILE A 534 16.54 10.46 -30.07
C ILE A 534 16.37 8.94 -30.10
N TYR A 535 17.38 8.23 -29.63
CA TYR A 535 17.31 6.79 -29.39
C TYR A 535 16.80 6.58 -27.97
N PHE A 536 15.78 5.75 -27.82
CA PHE A 536 15.18 5.48 -26.53
C PHE A 536 14.91 4.00 -26.34
N TRP A 537 14.80 3.62 -25.07
CA TRP A 537 14.24 2.36 -24.63
C TRP A 537 13.02 2.63 -23.75
N THR A 538 11.98 1.83 -23.91
CA THR A 538 10.77 1.91 -23.10
C THR A 538 10.31 0.52 -22.68
N GLU A 539 9.73 0.41 -21.50
CA GLU A 539 9.02 -0.81 -21.11
C GLU A 539 7.72 -0.96 -21.92
N GLN A 540 7.21 -2.19 -21.96
CA GLN A 540 5.91 -2.47 -22.57
C GLN A 540 4.82 -1.70 -21.82
N THR A 541 3.95 -1.03 -22.57
CA THR A 541 2.71 -0.48 -22.04
C THR A 541 1.91 -1.60 -21.40
N SER A 542 1.68 -1.49 -20.11
CA SER A 542 0.90 -2.47 -19.36
C SER A 542 -0.20 -1.75 -18.60
N PHE A 543 -1.18 -2.51 -18.15
CA PHE A 543 -2.22 -2.01 -17.28
C PHE A 543 -1.65 -1.26 -16.04
N ASN A 544 -0.45 -1.66 -15.58
CA ASN A 544 0.23 -1.11 -14.41
C ASN A 544 1.19 0.06 -14.74
N ASN A 545 1.60 0.18 -16.01
CA ASN A 545 2.48 1.22 -16.52
C ASN A 545 1.88 1.80 -17.81
N PRO A 546 0.75 2.55 -17.73
CA PRO A 546 0.00 3.00 -18.90
C PRO A 546 0.75 4.07 -19.71
N THR A 547 1.66 4.79 -19.05
CA THR A 547 2.64 5.69 -19.68
C THR A 547 4.03 5.25 -19.23
N PRO A 548 4.67 4.33 -19.96
CA PRO A 548 5.98 3.83 -19.58
C PRO A 548 7.01 4.95 -19.56
N LEU A 549 8.01 4.80 -18.68
CA LEU A 549 9.15 5.71 -18.67
C LEU A 549 9.93 5.49 -19.96
N ILE A 550 10.11 6.56 -20.71
CA ILE A 550 11.02 6.55 -21.85
C ILE A 550 12.40 6.91 -21.32
N THR A 551 13.35 6.00 -21.50
CA THR A 551 14.75 6.23 -21.16
C THR A 551 15.50 6.56 -22.44
N ILE A 552 16.01 7.78 -22.55
CA ILE A 552 16.85 8.20 -23.68
C ILE A 552 18.24 7.62 -23.48
N ILE A 553 18.68 6.83 -24.46
CA ILE A 553 19.98 6.15 -24.44
C ILE A 553 21.04 6.89 -25.25
N ALA A 554 20.64 7.62 -26.29
CA ALA A 554 21.54 8.45 -27.10
C ALA A 554 20.77 9.54 -27.87
N CYS A 555 21.47 10.61 -28.21
CA CYS A 555 20.97 11.72 -29.02
C CYS A 555 21.97 12.05 -30.12
N GLU A 556 21.50 12.16 -31.37
CA GLU A 556 22.31 12.58 -32.51
C GLU A 556 21.68 13.79 -33.21
N LYS A 557 22.50 14.57 -33.92
CA LYS A 557 21.98 15.60 -34.82
C LYS A 557 21.22 14.93 -35.96
N PRO A 558 19.97 15.34 -36.23
CA PRO A 558 19.15 14.66 -37.21
C PRO A 558 19.60 15.01 -38.63
N ASN A 559 19.65 14.02 -39.51
CA ASN A 559 19.88 14.25 -40.94
C ASN A 559 18.58 14.78 -41.58
N ALA A 560 18.67 15.83 -42.38
CA ALA A 560 17.53 16.44 -43.08
C ALA A 560 16.69 15.42 -43.87
N PHE A 561 17.35 14.45 -44.52
CA PHE A 561 16.66 13.41 -45.30
C PHE A 561 15.87 12.43 -44.42
N GLU A 562 16.41 12.05 -43.26
CA GLU A 562 15.72 11.17 -42.29
C GLU A 562 14.48 11.85 -41.70
N VAL A 563 14.58 13.15 -41.37
CA VAL A 563 13.47 13.95 -40.86
C VAL A 563 12.35 14.06 -41.91
N THR A 564 12.70 14.31 -43.17
CA THR A 564 11.70 14.37 -44.26
C THR A 564 10.98 13.03 -44.43
N ASN A 565 11.70 11.91 -44.36
CA ASN A 565 11.09 10.58 -44.48
C ASN A 565 10.20 10.23 -43.28
N SER A 566 10.58 10.64 -42.07
CA SER A 566 9.73 10.51 -40.87
C SER A 566 8.42 11.30 -40.97
N LEU A 567 8.39 12.40 -41.73
CA LEU A 567 7.18 13.22 -41.93
C LEU A 567 6.29 12.68 -43.07
N LYS A 568 6.87 12.03 -44.09
CA LYS A 568 6.14 11.49 -45.25
C LYS A 568 5.22 10.31 -44.91
N GLY A 569 5.55 9.51 -43.89
CA GLY A 569 4.73 8.38 -43.45
C GLY A 569 3.30 8.75 -43.01
N GLU A 570 3.09 9.98 -42.51
CA GLU A 570 1.75 10.46 -42.09
C GLU A 570 0.93 11.05 -43.24
N ALA A 571 1.55 11.45 -44.36
CA ALA A 571 0.81 12.02 -45.50
C ALA A 571 0.03 10.95 -46.30
N ALA A 572 0.46 9.69 -46.22
CA ALA A 572 -0.18 8.56 -46.90
C ALA A 572 -1.45 8.03 -46.18
N GLU A 573 -1.65 8.34 -44.90
CA GLU A 573 -2.86 7.94 -44.14
C GLU A 573 -3.99 8.98 -44.19
N ARG A 574 -3.81 10.10 -44.90
CA ARG A 574 -4.79 11.20 -45.01
C ARG A 574 -5.41 11.37 -46.41
N TYR A 575 -5.28 10.38 -47.28
CA TYR A 575 -5.98 10.33 -48.58
C TYR A 575 -6.75 9.03 -48.74
#